data_AF-A0A930QCH7-F1
#
_entry.id   AF-A0A930QCH7-F1
#
_cell.length_a   1.000
_cell.length_b   1.000
_cell.length_c   1.000
_cell.angle_alpha   90.00
_cell.angle_beta   90.00
_cell.angle_gamma   90.00
#
_symmetry.space_group_name_H-M   'P 1'
#
loop_
_entity.id
_entity.type
_entity.pdbx_description
1 polymer ?
#
loop_
_entity_poly.entity_id
_entity_poly.type
_entity_poly.pdbx_seq_one_letter_code
_entity_poly.pdbx_strand_id
1 'polypeptide(L)'
;MLAALLMACTSLLSGCSLLVTTDHGAPYTPDDVIGMLEETFADYGPHIVLRSSETEKPAPMQRNTYVLHDEANDFTFSCTAYVRHCTLPVPQPFAQRDADADHAYAAAYAIHLNPRIGKVAAQHGLYAATTEE
;
A
#
# COMPACT_ATOMS: atom_id res chain seq x y z
N MET A 1 -7.37 -31.57 -22.06
CA MET A 1 -6.65 -30.34 -22.49
C MET A 1 -7.29 -29.06 -21.96
N LEU A 2 -8.64 -28.89 -21.98
CA LEU A 2 -9.30 -27.70 -21.41
C LEU A 2 -9.06 -27.50 -19.90
N ALA A 3 -9.10 -28.59 -19.11
CA ALA A 3 -8.88 -28.54 -17.67
C ALA A 3 -7.45 -28.15 -17.28
N ALA A 4 -6.44 -28.55 -18.08
CA ALA A 4 -5.04 -28.18 -17.84
C ALA A 4 -4.79 -26.70 -18.14
N LEU A 5 -5.48 -26.13 -19.14
CA LEU A 5 -5.40 -24.70 -19.45
C LEU A 5 -6.09 -23.86 -18.37
N LEU A 6 -7.26 -24.28 -17.87
CA LEU A 6 -7.95 -23.63 -16.75
C LEU A 6 -7.13 -23.66 -15.45
N MET A 7 -6.50 -24.80 -15.14
CA MET A 7 -5.61 -24.93 -13.98
C MET A 7 -4.33 -24.09 -14.13
N ALA A 8 -3.75 -24.04 -15.32
CA ALA A 8 -2.60 -23.19 -15.63
C ALA A 8 -2.95 -21.70 -15.53
N CYS A 9 -4.15 -21.30 -15.97
CA CYS A 9 -4.67 -19.95 -15.78
C CYS A 9 -4.83 -19.62 -14.29
N THR A 10 -5.42 -20.51 -13.48
CA THR A 10 -5.54 -20.27 -12.03
C THR A 10 -4.18 -20.18 -11.33
N SER A 11 -3.17 -20.94 -11.76
CA SER A 11 -1.82 -20.88 -11.16
C SER A 11 -1.00 -19.67 -11.63
N LEU A 12 -1.17 -19.22 -12.88
CA LEU A 12 -0.51 -18.02 -13.40
C LEU A 12 -1.13 -16.73 -12.82
N LEU A 13 -2.43 -16.75 -12.52
CA LEU A 13 -3.14 -15.65 -11.87
C LEU A 13 -3.02 -15.67 -10.34
N SER A 14 -2.57 -16.78 -9.75
CA SER A 14 -2.38 -16.89 -8.30
C SER A 14 -1.19 -16.07 -7.77
N GLY A 15 -0.29 -15.62 -8.65
CA GLY A 15 0.89 -14.82 -8.30
C GLY A 15 0.86 -13.38 -8.81
N CYS A 16 -0.21 -12.98 -9.51
CA CYS A 16 -0.42 -11.61 -9.92
C CYS A 16 -1.60 -11.08 -9.12
N SER A 17 -1.36 -10.19 -8.15
CA SER A 17 -2.41 -9.36 -7.57
C SER A 17 -3.23 -8.77 -8.72
N LEU A 18 -4.42 -9.32 -8.97
CA LEU A 18 -5.20 -8.92 -10.13
C LEU A 18 -5.63 -7.47 -9.90
N LEU A 19 -4.93 -6.53 -10.53
CA LEU A 19 -5.25 -5.11 -10.48
C LEU A 19 -6.71 -4.87 -10.91
N VAL A 20 -7.23 -5.71 -11.81
CA VAL A 20 -8.57 -5.58 -12.38
C VAL A 20 -9.62 -6.20 -11.48
N THR A 21 -10.72 -5.48 -11.28
CA THR A 21 -11.89 -5.90 -10.51
C THR A 21 -13.16 -5.38 -11.18
N THR A 22 -14.34 -5.60 -10.59
CA THR A 22 -15.58 -4.89 -10.93
C THR A 22 -15.78 -3.69 -9.98
N ASP A 23 -16.67 -2.78 -10.34
CA ASP A 23 -17.06 -1.63 -9.49
C ASP A 23 -17.64 -2.04 -8.11
N HIS A 24 -18.17 -3.27 -8.00
CA HIS A 24 -18.65 -3.87 -6.75
C HIS A 24 -17.61 -4.77 -6.07
N GLY A 25 -16.43 -4.93 -6.66
CA GLY A 25 -15.37 -5.71 -6.04
C GLY A 25 -14.76 -5.01 -4.83
N ALA A 26 -14.09 -5.80 -3.99
CA ALA A 26 -13.39 -5.29 -2.82
C ALA A 26 -12.06 -4.60 -3.21
N PRO A 27 -11.65 -3.55 -2.47
CA PRO A 27 -10.28 -3.02 -2.54
C PRO A 27 -9.28 -4.03 -1.95
N TYR A 28 -7.99 -3.69 -1.98
CA TYR A 28 -6.97 -4.47 -1.25
C TYR A 28 -7.34 -4.62 0.23
N THR A 29 -7.14 -5.83 0.76
CA THR A 29 -7.27 -6.10 2.19
C THR A 29 -6.07 -5.52 2.95
N PRO A 30 -6.14 -5.39 4.28
CA PRO A 30 -4.97 -5.03 5.08
C PRO A 30 -3.77 -5.97 4.85
N ASP A 31 -4.01 -7.29 4.75
CA ASP A 31 -2.94 -8.28 4.54
C ASP A 31 -2.30 -8.13 3.16
N ASP A 32 -3.09 -7.83 2.12
CA ASP A 32 -2.55 -7.52 0.78
C ASP A 32 -1.64 -6.28 0.83
N VAL A 33 -2.06 -5.23 1.52
CA VAL A 33 -1.29 -3.98 1.66
C VAL A 33 -0.01 -4.22 2.46
N ILE A 34 -0.08 -4.95 3.56
CA ILE A 34 1.08 -5.30 4.39
C ILE A 34 2.09 -6.09 3.55
N GLY A 35 1.64 -7.13 2.84
CA GLY A 35 2.52 -7.93 1.99
C GLY A 35 3.20 -7.11 0.89
N MET A 36 2.46 -6.21 0.22
CA MET A 36 3.03 -5.31 -0.80
C MET A 36 4.09 -4.37 -0.21
N LEU A 37 3.85 -3.81 0.99
CA LEU A 37 4.79 -2.92 1.64
C LEU A 37 6.04 -3.64 2.15
N GLU A 38 5.88 -4.80 2.79
CA GLU A 38 7.01 -5.60 3.27
C GLU A 38 7.90 -6.10 2.11
N GLU A 39 7.31 -6.40 0.95
CA GLU A 39 8.07 -6.69 -0.27
C GLU A 39 8.77 -5.45 -0.84
N THR A 40 8.04 -4.34 -1.00
CA THR A 40 8.54 -3.11 -1.63
C THR A 40 9.64 -2.45 -0.81
N PHE A 41 9.53 -2.50 0.52
CA PHE A 41 10.46 -1.87 1.46
C PHE A 41 11.34 -2.89 2.19
N ALA A 42 11.52 -4.11 1.64
CA ALA A 42 12.26 -5.20 2.27
C ALA A 42 13.66 -4.79 2.78
N ASP A 43 14.38 -3.94 2.04
CA ASP A 43 15.71 -3.43 2.40
C ASP A 43 15.73 -2.62 3.71
N TYR A 44 14.58 -2.07 4.12
CA TYR A 44 14.41 -1.31 5.36
C TYR A 44 13.93 -2.18 6.53
N GLY A 45 13.73 -3.48 6.32
CA GLY A 45 13.30 -4.45 7.32
C GLY A 45 12.01 -4.10 8.07
N PRO A 46 10.93 -3.67 7.41
CA PRO A 46 9.66 -3.36 8.06
C PRO A 46 9.04 -4.59 8.74
N HIS A 47 8.29 -4.37 9.81
CA HIS A 47 7.34 -5.35 10.34
C HIS A 47 6.00 -4.69 10.61
N ILE A 48 5.05 -4.84 9.68
CA ILE A 48 3.85 -3.99 9.66
C ILE A 48 2.65 -4.75 10.23
N VAL A 49 1.94 -4.11 11.15
CA VAL A 49 0.73 -4.64 11.78
C VAL A 49 -0.45 -3.69 11.64
N LEU A 50 -1.65 -4.25 11.46
CA LEU A 50 -2.89 -3.48 11.43
C LEU A 50 -3.25 -2.97 12.83
N ARG A 51 -3.53 -1.67 12.95
CA ARG A 51 -4.06 -1.05 14.18
C ARG A 51 -5.56 -0.82 14.11
N SER A 52 -6.06 -0.30 12.99
CA SER A 52 -7.50 -0.16 12.77
C SER A 52 -7.84 -0.14 11.28
N SER A 53 -9.11 -0.44 10.98
CA SER A 53 -9.66 -0.43 9.64
C SER A 53 -11.02 0.23 9.65
N GLU A 54 -11.27 1.10 8.69
CA GLU A 54 -12.55 1.79 8.51
C GLU A 54 -12.99 1.70 7.04
N THR A 55 -14.27 1.44 6.80
CA THR A 55 -14.87 1.59 5.46
C THR A 55 -15.37 3.02 5.32
N GLU A 56 -14.60 3.87 4.66
CA GLU A 56 -14.94 5.28 4.43
C GLU A 56 -16.09 5.41 3.42
N LYS A 57 -16.09 4.58 2.37
CA LYS A 57 -17.14 4.57 1.34
C LYS A 57 -17.52 3.12 1.02
N PRO A 58 -18.81 2.74 1.13
CA PRO A 58 -19.26 1.41 0.72
C PRO A 58 -19.31 1.27 -0.81
N ALA A 59 -19.50 0.04 -1.30
CA ALA A 59 -19.70 -0.23 -2.72
C ALA A 59 -20.95 0.51 -3.29
N PRO A 60 -20.95 0.91 -4.58
CA PRO A 60 -19.89 0.70 -5.57
C PRO A 60 -18.70 1.66 -5.40
N MET A 61 -17.54 1.23 -5.90
CA MET A 61 -16.25 1.90 -5.74
C MET A 61 -15.90 2.11 -4.27
N GLN A 62 -15.84 0.99 -3.56
CA GLN A 62 -15.54 0.94 -2.14
C GLN A 62 -14.15 1.54 -1.85
N ARG A 63 -14.06 2.25 -0.73
CA ARG A 63 -12.83 2.84 -0.20
C ARG A 63 -12.73 2.53 1.29
N ASN A 64 -11.59 1.97 1.68
CA ASN A 64 -11.26 1.65 3.05
C ASN A 64 -9.99 2.41 3.45
N THR A 65 -9.93 2.82 4.72
CA THR A 65 -8.76 3.43 5.32
C THR A 65 -8.21 2.48 6.37
N TYR A 66 -6.90 2.26 6.35
CA TYR A 66 -6.18 1.41 7.29
C TYR A 66 -5.18 2.27 8.06
N VAL A 67 -5.16 2.11 9.38
CA VAL A 67 -4.08 2.61 10.23
C VAL A 67 -3.14 1.45 10.50
N LEU A 68 -1.91 1.59 10.06
CA LEU A 68 -0.86 0.58 10.12
C LEU A 68 0.28 1.09 11.01
N HIS A 69 0.99 0.17 11.63
CA HIS A 69 2.14 0.48 12.46
C HIS A 69 3.30 -0.45 12.09
N ASP A 70 4.46 0.13 11.86
CA ASP A 70 5.69 -0.62 11.67
C ASP A 70 6.36 -0.81 13.04
N GLU A 71 6.33 -2.04 13.55
CA GLU A 71 6.92 -2.40 14.85
C GLU A 71 8.46 -2.45 14.80
N ALA A 72 9.07 -2.62 13.62
CA ALA A 72 10.51 -2.64 13.47
C ALA A 72 11.10 -1.23 13.50
N ASN A 73 10.40 -0.26 12.90
CA ASN A 73 10.84 1.13 12.79
C ASN A 73 10.09 2.09 13.73
N ASP A 74 9.11 1.60 14.50
CA ASP A 74 8.36 2.32 15.53
C ASP A 74 7.70 3.62 15.02
N PHE A 75 6.89 3.49 13.96
CA PHE A 75 6.05 4.60 13.49
C PHE A 75 4.69 4.11 12.97
N THR A 76 3.71 5.01 12.99
CA THR A 76 2.34 4.75 12.55
C THR A 76 2.05 5.60 11.33
N PHE A 77 1.34 5.02 10.37
CA PHE A 77 0.88 5.70 9.17
C PHE A 77 -0.52 5.21 8.79
N SER A 78 -1.21 6.01 7.98
CA SER A 78 -2.52 5.65 7.46
C SER A 78 -2.46 5.60 5.94
N CYS A 79 -3.09 4.58 5.36
CA CYS A 79 -3.23 4.46 3.92
C CYS A 79 -4.67 4.12 3.55
N THR A 80 -4.99 4.34 2.28
CA THR A 80 -6.31 4.17 1.70
C THR A 80 -6.23 3.12 0.60
N ALA A 81 -7.04 2.07 0.73
CA ALA A 81 -7.24 1.08 -0.32
C ALA A 81 -8.60 1.29 -0.98
N TYR A 82 -8.66 1.32 -2.31
CA TYR A 82 -9.88 1.70 -3.02
C TYR A 82 -10.04 1.01 -4.37
N VAL A 83 -11.28 1.00 -4.84
CA VAL A 83 -11.63 0.61 -6.21
C VAL A 83 -11.93 1.87 -7.02
N ARG A 84 -11.24 2.03 -8.16
CA ARG A 84 -11.45 3.12 -9.11
C ARG A 84 -11.86 2.61 -10.49
N HIS A 85 -12.34 3.50 -11.35
CA HIS A 85 -12.62 3.14 -12.73
C HIS A 85 -11.30 2.80 -13.43
N CYS A 86 -11.32 1.77 -14.26
CA CYS A 86 -10.16 1.45 -15.07
C CYS A 86 -9.86 2.64 -16.00
N THR A 87 -8.61 3.09 -16.04
CA THR A 87 -8.18 4.18 -16.93
C THR A 87 -7.93 3.69 -18.36
N LEU A 88 -7.83 2.38 -18.57
CA LEU A 88 -7.68 1.79 -19.89
C LEU A 88 -8.97 1.95 -20.70
N PRO A 89 -8.88 2.12 -22.04
CA PRO A 89 -10.04 2.21 -22.92
C PRO A 89 -10.68 0.84 -23.13
N VAL A 90 -11.28 0.29 -22.08
CA VAL A 90 -11.98 -1.00 -22.07
C VAL A 90 -13.48 -0.80 -21.83
N PRO A 91 -14.36 -1.66 -22.40
CA PRO A 91 -15.79 -1.58 -22.15
C PRO A 91 -16.10 -1.73 -20.66
N GLN A 92 -17.04 -0.96 -20.10
CA GLN A 92 -17.56 -1.22 -18.75
C GLN A 92 -18.02 -2.69 -18.64
N PRO A 93 -17.85 -3.37 -17.48
CA PRO A 93 -17.75 -2.81 -16.12
C PRO A 93 -16.39 -3.08 -15.44
N PHE A 94 -15.26 -2.86 -16.13
CA PHE A 94 -13.94 -3.04 -15.50
C PHE A 94 -13.58 -1.87 -14.57
N ALA A 95 -13.16 -2.22 -13.37
CA ALA A 95 -12.60 -1.34 -12.36
C ALA A 95 -11.19 -1.82 -11.99
N GLN A 96 -10.49 -1.04 -11.19
CA GLN A 96 -9.13 -1.33 -10.74
C GLN A 96 -9.00 -1.12 -9.23
N ARG A 97 -8.30 -2.05 -8.56
CA ARG A 97 -7.85 -1.92 -7.18
C ARG A 97 -6.62 -1.00 -7.12
N ASP A 98 -6.57 -0.15 -6.10
CA ASP A 98 -5.40 0.65 -5.79
C ASP A 98 -5.21 0.79 -4.28
N ALA A 99 -4.02 1.22 -3.90
CA ALA A 99 -3.73 1.75 -2.58
C ALA A 99 -2.66 2.86 -2.69
N ASP A 100 -2.77 3.89 -1.86
CA ASP A 100 -1.72 4.92 -1.69
C ASP A 100 -0.64 4.50 -0.69
N ALA A 101 -0.57 3.20 -0.36
CA ALA A 101 0.23 2.64 0.72
C ALA A 101 1.72 2.96 0.60
N ASP A 102 2.33 2.81 -0.58
CA ASP A 102 3.76 3.07 -0.78
C ASP A 102 4.12 4.52 -0.49
N HIS A 103 3.27 5.45 -0.94
CA HIS A 103 3.45 6.87 -0.71
C HIS A 103 3.31 7.20 0.78
N ALA A 104 2.25 6.67 1.43
CA ALA A 104 1.99 6.89 2.85
C ALA A 104 3.14 6.35 3.72
N TYR A 105 3.61 5.13 3.45
CA TYR A 105 4.73 4.51 4.16
C TYR A 105 6.01 5.30 3.96
N ALA A 106 6.38 5.61 2.71
CA ALA A 106 7.61 6.36 2.41
C ALA A 106 7.62 7.75 3.06
N ALA A 107 6.48 8.45 3.06
CA ALA A 107 6.36 9.75 3.70
C ALA A 107 6.55 9.64 5.23
N ALA A 108 5.89 8.68 5.86
CA ALA A 108 6.01 8.47 7.30
C ALA A 108 7.42 8.00 7.70
N TYR A 109 8.05 7.14 6.90
CA TYR A 109 9.42 6.68 7.11
C TYR A 109 10.43 7.83 7.00
N ALA A 110 10.27 8.72 6.02
CA ALA A 110 11.10 9.91 5.90
C ALA A 110 10.99 10.81 7.15
N ILE A 111 9.77 11.03 7.66
CA ILE A 111 9.55 11.78 8.90
C ILE A 111 10.22 11.09 10.09
N HIS A 112 10.11 9.76 10.19
CA HIS A 112 10.79 8.97 11.22
C HIS A 112 12.32 9.15 11.17
N LEU A 113 12.92 9.24 9.97
CA LEU A 113 14.36 9.39 9.79
C LEU A 113 14.88 10.82 10.06
N ASN A 114 14.05 11.86 9.91
CA ASN A 114 14.47 13.27 10.01
C ASN A 114 15.29 13.59 11.27
N PRO A 115 14.89 13.18 12.50
CA PRO A 115 15.69 13.44 13.70
C PRO A 115 17.07 12.80 13.67
N ARG A 116 17.21 11.62 13.05
CA ARG A 116 18.52 10.94 12.91
C ARG A 116 19.40 11.66 11.89
N ILE A 117 18.82 12.06 10.76
CA ILE A 117 19.52 12.82 9.72
C ILE A 117 20.00 14.16 10.29
N GLY A 118 19.16 14.88 11.03
CA GLY A 118 19.53 16.15 11.66
C GLY A 118 20.69 16.02 12.65
N LYS A 119 20.72 14.95 13.45
CA LYS A 119 21.85 14.66 14.36
C LYS A 119 23.16 14.43 13.58
N VAL A 120 23.12 13.68 12.49
CA VAL A 120 24.30 13.42 11.64
C VAL A 120 24.73 14.70 10.92
N ALA A 121 23.80 15.46 10.35
CA ALA A 121 24.09 16.72 9.69
C ALA A 121 24.81 17.71 10.62
N ALA A 122 24.34 17.83 11.87
CA ALA A 122 24.94 18.69 12.88
C ALA A 122 26.40 18.29 13.22
N GLN A 123 26.73 16.99 13.20
CA GLN A 123 28.11 16.51 13.40
C GLN A 123 29.06 17.00 12.29
N HIS A 124 28.53 17.33 11.12
CA HIS A 124 29.27 17.86 9.98
C HIS A 124 29.11 19.37 9.78
N GLY A 125 28.53 20.08 10.75
CA GLY A 125 28.28 21.53 10.65
C GLY A 125 27.21 21.90 9.62
N LEU A 126 26.38 20.93 9.23
CA LEU A 126 25.26 21.11 8.32
C LEU A 126 23.94 21.20 9.09
N TYR A 127 22.94 21.81 8.45
CA TYR A 127 21.57 21.87 8.92
C TYR A 127 20.68 21.03 8.00
N ALA A 128 19.87 20.15 8.59
CA ALA A 128 18.81 19.44 7.87
C ALA A 128 17.48 20.15 8.16
N ALA A 129 16.73 20.44 7.10
CA ALA A 129 15.39 21.04 7.23
C ALA A 129 14.48 20.15 8.07
N THR A 130 13.61 20.77 8.88
CA THR A 130 12.59 20.02 9.62
C THR A 130 11.43 19.63 8.71
N THR A 131 10.50 18.82 9.22
CA THR A 131 9.30 18.45 8.46
C THR A 131 8.39 19.66 8.17
N GLU A 132 8.49 20.71 8.99
CA GLU A 132 7.68 21.94 8.92
C GLU A 132 8.26 23.03 8.01
N GLU A 133 9.54 22.94 7.65
CA GLU A 133 10.25 23.92 6.80
C GLU A 133 10.17 23.58 5.31
#